data_AF-A0A2E4K9B0-F1
#
_entry.id   AF-A0A2E4K9B0-F1
#
_cell.length_a   1.000
_cell.length_b   1.000
_cell.length_c   1.000
_cell.angle_alpha   90.00
_cell.angle_beta   90.00
_cell.angle_gamma   90.00
#
_symmetry.space_group_name_H-M   'P 1'
#
loop_
_entity.id
_entity.type
_entity.pdbx_description
1 polymer ?
#
loop_
_entity_poly.entity_id
_entity_poly.type
_entity_poly.pdbx_seq_one_letter_code
_entity_poly.pdbx_strand_id
1 'polypeptide(L)'
;MANSNNADLFISIHCDSFSKPSVRGTSTFIMGLSKSNANFNIAKRENSVIELEENSEEVYKDFDPNSTESIMLLNLTQKSKIDNSAILAF
;
A
#
# COMPACT_ATOMS: atom_id res chain seq x y z
N MET A 1 2.54 -11.73 1.73
CA MET A 1 3.88 -12.31 1.44
C MET A 1 5.02 -11.46 1.99
N ALA A 2 5.22 -10.21 1.59
CA ALA A 2 6.38 -9.42 2.05
C ALA A 2 6.41 -9.22 3.58
N ASN A 3 5.29 -8.77 4.16
CA ASN A 3 5.14 -8.62 5.62
C ASN A 3 5.28 -9.96 6.35
N SER A 4 4.67 -11.01 5.79
CA SER A 4 4.68 -12.38 6.33
C SER A 4 6.08 -13.00 6.38
N ASN A 5 6.99 -12.55 5.50
CA ASN A 5 8.36 -13.03 5.40
C ASN A 5 9.37 -12.07 6.03
N ASN A 6 8.92 -11.07 6.81
CA ASN A 6 9.80 -10.07 7.42
C ASN A 6 10.77 -9.41 6.43
N ALA A 7 10.32 -9.14 5.20
CA ALA A 7 11.17 -8.61 4.15
C ALA A 7 11.74 -7.22 4.50
N ASP A 8 13.04 -7.03 4.28
CA ASP A 8 13.71 -5.74 4.52
C ASP A 8 13.39 -4.70 3.44
N LEU A 9 13.02 -5.15 2.23
CA LEU A 9 12.67 -4.31 1.09
C LEU A 9 11.52 -4.95 0.30
N PHE A 10 10.56 -4.12 -0.12
CA PHE A 10 9.48 -4.52 -1.00
C PHE A 10 9.45 -3.63 -2.24
N ILE A 11 9.45 -4.25 -3.42
CA ILE A 11 9.34 -3.57 -4.72
C ILE A 11 8.12 -4.16 -5.45
N SER A 12 7.21 -3.30 -5.88
CA SER A 12 6.09 -3.68 -6.76
C SER A 12 6.33 -3.14 -8.16
N ILE A 13 6.28 -4.00 -9.17
CA ILE A 13 6.52 -3.65 -10.57
C ILE A 13 5.19 -3.67 -11.31
N HIS A 14 4.83 -2.53 -11.91
CA HIS A 14 3.58 -2.36 -12.66
C HIS A 14 3.85 -1.88 -14.08
N CYS A 15 2.97 -2.26 -15.01
CA CYS A 15 2.90 -1.68 -16.35
C CYS A 15 1.54 -0.97 -16.47
N ASP A 16 1.55 0.32 -16.15
CA ASP A 16 0.32 1.10 -16.11
C ASP A 16 -0.22 1.35 -17.51
N SER A 17 -1.55 1.51 -17.60
CA SER A 17 -2.23 1.91 -18.83
C SER A 17 -2.88 3.28 -18.67
N PHE A 18 -2.82 4.08 -19.71
CA PHE A 18 -3.45 5.40 -19.75
C PHE A 18 -4.36 5.50 -20.97
N SER A 19 -5.48 6.19 -20.81
CA SER A 19 -6.43 6.44 -21.90
C SER A 19 -5.86 7.30 -23.03
N LYS A 20 -4.79 8.05 -22.76
CA LYS A 20 -4.05 8.83 -23.76
C LYS A 20 -2.86 8.01 -24.28
N PRO A 21 -2.83 7.62 -25.57
CA PRO A 21 -1.77 6.77 -26.14
C PRO A 21 -0.42 7.48 -26.29
N SER A 22 -0.36 8.80 -26.10
CA SER A 22 0.89 9.56 -26.12
C SER A 22 1.69 9.47 -24.82
N VAL A 23 1.09 8.98 -23.74
CA VAL A 23 1.75 8.85 -22.42
C VAL A 23 2.69 7.65 -22.44
N ARG A 24 3.95 7.90 -22.10
CA ARG A 24 5.03 6.91 -22.05
C ARG A 24 6.12 7.40 -21.10
N GLY A 25 6.83 6.47 -20.47
CA GLY A 25 7.91 6.76 -19.53
C GLY A 25 7.88 5.80 -18.35
N THR A 26 8.85 5.96 -17.45
CA THR A 26 8.93 5.23 -16.19
C THR A 26 8.56 6.16 -15.04
N SER A 27 7.82 5.65 -14.06
CA SER A 27 7.50 6.36 -12.83
C SER A 27 7.82 5.50 -11.62
N THR A 28 8.48 6.11 -10.65
CA THR A 28 8.71 5.52 -9.32
C THR A 28 7.76 6.18 -8.34
N PHE A 29 7.04 5.38 -7.57
CA PHE A 29 6.11 5.86 -6.56
C PHE A 29 6.57 5.42 -5.18
N ILE A 30 6.54 6.35 -4.22
CA ILE A 30 6.67 6.04 -2.79
C ILE A 30 5.33 6.31 -2.11
N MET A 31 5.02 5.52 -1.09
CA MET A 31 3.79 5.73 -0.32
C MET A 31 3.91 7.00 0.54
N GLY A 32 3.21 8.05 0.15
CA GLY A 32 3.20 9.33 0.85
C GLY A 32 2.13 9.43 1.95
N LEU A 33 2.43 10.21 3.00
CA LEU A 33 1.53 10.46 4.15
C LEU A 33 0.32 11.34 3.80
N SER A 34 0.47 12.26 2.86
CA SER A 34 -0.53 13.30 2.52
C SER A 34 -1.78 12.77 1.82
N LYS A 35 -1.74 11.52 1.36
CA LYS A 35 -2.87 10.83 0.75
C LYS A 35 -3.33 9.66 1.60
N SER A 36 -3.05 9.59 2.91
CA SER A 36 -3.36 8.41 3.72
C SER A 36 -4.79 7.92 3.50
N ASN A 37 -5.82 8.78 3.51
CA ASN A 37 -7.21 8.37 3.21
C ASN A 37 -7.45 7.96 1.74
N ALA A 38 -6.86 8.65 0.75
CA ALA A 38 -7.07 8.32 -0.66
C ALA A 38 -6.27 7.07 -1.08
N ASN A 39 -5.03 6.95 -0.64
CA ASN A 39 -4.20 5.75 -0.74
C ASN A 39 -4.82 4.61 0.05
N PHE A 40 -5.47 4.88 1.18
CA PHE A 40 -6.21 3.87 1.94
C PHE A 40 -7.44 3.39 1.19
N ASN A 41 -8.19 4.27 0.54
CA ASN A 41 -9.32 3.89 -0.31
C ASN A 41 -8.86 3.14 -1.58
N ILE A 42 -7.75 3.54 -2.19
CA ILE A 42 -7.14 2.83 -3.32
C ILE A 42 -6.62 1.48 -2.86
N ALA A 43 -5.89 1.41 -1.75
CA ALA A 43 -5.41 0.16 -1.17
C ALA A 43 -6.57 -0.73 -0.74
N LYS A 44 -7.66 -0.19 -0.18
CA LYS A 44 -8.89 -0.94 0.10
C LYS A 44 -9.51 -1.49 -1.17
N ARG A 45 -9.53 -0.71 -2.25
CA ARG A 45 -10.08 -1.13 -3.55
C ARG A 45 -9.19 -2.12 -4.29
N GLU A 46 -7.88 -1.96 -4.26
CA GLU A 46 -6.91 -2.87 -4.88
C GLU A 46 -6.79 -4.16 -4.07
N ASN A 47 -6.85 -4.06 -2.74
CA ASN A 47 -6.86 -5.20 -1.84
C ASN A 47 -8.27 -5.67 -1.47
N SER A 48 -9.35 -5.19 -2.10
CA SER A 48 -10.71 -5.70 -1.83
C SER A 48 -10.88 -7.14 -2.30
N VAL A 49 -9.94 -7.63 -3.10
CA VAL A 49 -9.76 -9.06 -3.38
C VAL A 49 -9.61 -9.88 -2.09
N ILE A 50 -9.06 -9.30 -1.02
CA ILE A 50 -8.93 -9.96 0.28
C ILE A 50 -10.31 -10.31 0.87
N GLU A 51 -11.35 -9.48 0.68
CA GLU A 51 -12.71 -9.78 1.15
C GLU A 51 -13.38 -10.94 0.39
N LEU A 52 -12.85 -11.29 -0.78
CA LEU A 52 -13.31 -12.42 -1.59
C LEU A 52 -12.55 -13.72 -1.29
N GLU A 53 -11.52 -13.68 -0.43
CA GLU A 53 -10.77 -14.87 -0.01
C GLU A 53 -11.53 -15.63 1.10
N GLU A 54 -11.67 -16.95 0.94
CA GLU A 54 -12.44 -17.83 1.84
C GLU A 54 -11.99 -17.81 3.31
N ASN A 55 -10.76 -17.35 3.58
CA ASN A 55 -10.12 -17.32 4.91
C ASN A 55 -9.82 -15.89 5.43
N SER A 56 -10.43 -14.87 4.84
CA SER A 56 -10.18 -13.46 5.18
C SER A 56 -10.48 -13.12 6.64
N GLU A 57 -11.56 -13.67 7.22
CA GLU A 57 -11.95 -13.45 8.62
C GLU A 57 -10.94 -14.06 9.62
N GLU A 58 -10.29 -15.17 9.30
CA GLU A 58 -9.27 -15.79 10.17
C GLU A 58 -7.91 -15.08 10.07
N VAL A 59 -7.50 -14.65 8.87
CA VAL A 59 -6.17 -14.07 8.62
C VAL A 59 -6.09 -12.62 9.12
N TYR A 60 -7.18 -11.87 9.05
CA TYR A 60 -7.21 -10.43 9.37
C TYR A 60 -8.04 -10.07 10.62
N LYS A 61 -8.38 -11.06 11.44
CA LYS A 61 -9.13 -10.94 12.72
C LYS A 61 -8.75 -9.73 13.59
N ASP A 62 -7.46 -9.41 13.67
CA ASP A 62 -6.93 -8.35 14.54
C ASP A 62 -6.67 -7.02 13.80
N PHE A 63 -7.03 -6.94 12.51
CA PHE A 63 -6.89 -5.74 11.69
C PHE A 63 -8.26 -5.27 11.22
N ASP A 64 -8.84 -4.32 11.95
CA ASP A 64 -10.04 -3.61 11.49
C ASP A 64 -9.62 -2.42 10.62
N PRO A 65 -9.84 -2.46 9.29
CA PRO A 65 -9.56 -1.34 8.40
C PRO A 65 -10.58 -0.19 8.53
N ASN A 66 -11.49 -0.24 9.50
CA ASN A 66 -12.39 0.86 9.83
C ASN A 66 -12.11 1.45 11.23
N SER A 67 -11.19 0.87 12.01
CA SER A 67 -10.83 1.42 13.32
C SER A 67 -9.87 2.60 13.20
N THR A 68 -10.04 3.58 14.08
CA THR A 68 -9.19 4.79 14.10
C THR A 68 -7.76 4.44 14.52
N GLU A 69 -7.63 3.44 15.40
CA GLU A 69 -6.38 2.92 15.93
C GLU A 69 -5.54 2.25 14.82
N SER A 70 -6.14 1.40 13.98
CA SER A 70 -5.48 0.77 12.84
C SER A 70 -4.95 1.82 11.85
N ILE A 71 -5.76 2.86 11.59
CA ILE A 71 -5.37 3.98 10.73
C ILE A 71 -4.20 4.76 11.36
N MET A 72 -4.25 5.03 12.67
CA MET A 72 -3.18 5.76 13.37
C MET A 72 -1.86 4.98 13.36
N LEU A 73 -1.90 3.67 13.63
CA LEU A 73 -0.72 2.79 13.60
C LEU A 73 -0.12 2.69 12.19
N LEU A 74 -0.97 2.58 11.17
CA LEU A 74 -0.54 2.58 9.77
C LEU A 74 0.17 3.90 9.41
N ASN A 75 -0.38 5.04 9.81
CA ASN A 75 0.23 6.35 9.58
C ASN A 75 1.58 6.50 10.27
N LEU A 76 1.71 6.05 11.53
CA LEU A 76 2.97 6.07 12.28
C LEU A 76 4.03 5.19 11.62
N THR A 77 3.62 3.99 11.19
CA THR A 77 4.51 3.05 10.50
C THR A 77 4.99 3.62 9.16
N GLN A 78 4.07 4.18 8.35
CA GLN A 78 4.42 4.85 7.09
C GLN A 78 5.37 6.03 7.32
N LYS A 79 5.11 6.85 8.36
CA LYS A 79 5.95 7.99 8.70
C LYS A 79 7.37 7.58 9.06
N SER A 80 7.55 6.43 9.71
CA SER A 80 8.88 5.90 10.06
C SER A 80 9.68 5.39 8.85
N LYS A 81 9.02 5.09 7.73
CA LYS A 81 9.64 4.46 6.55
C LYS A 81 9.74 5.37 5.33
N ILE A 82 9.07 6.52 5.33
CA ILE A 82 8.99 7.39 4.15
C ILE A 82 10.37 7.92 3.70
N ASP A 83 11.24 8.26 4.65
CA ASP A 83 12.58 8.76 4.34
C ASP A 83 13.45 7.68 3.68
N ASN A 84 13.36 6.44 4.17
CA ASN A 84 14.05 5.29 3.58
C ASN A 84 13.53 5.01 2.16
N SER A 85 12.20 5.08 1.96
CA SER A 85 11.59 4.94 0.64
C SER A 85 12.06 6.05 -0.32
N ALA A 86 12.21 7.29 0.16
CA ALA A 86 12.70 8.40 -0.65
C ALA A 86 14.15 8.21 -1.09
N ILE A 87 15.03 7.71 -0.21
CA ILE A 87 16.43 7.38 -0.54
C ILE A 87 16.51 6.28 -1.60
N LEU A 88 15.58 5.33 -1.61
CA LEU A 88 15.58 4.21 -2.57
C LEU A 88 14.94 4.59 -3.93
N ALA A 89 14.13 5.63 -3.96
CA ALA A 89 13.39 6.05 -5.15
C ALA A 89 14.20 6.96 -6.10
N PHE A 90 15.32 7.51 -5.62
CA PHE A 90 16.20 8.44 -6.34
C PHE A 90 17.67 8.04 -6.17
#